data_AF-A0A962QZ98-F1
#
_entry.id   AF-A0A962QZ98-F1
#
_cell.length_a   1.000
_cell.length_b   1.000
_cell.length_c   1.000
_cell.angle_alpha   90.00
_cell.angle_beta   90.00
_cell.angle_gamma   90.00
#
_symmetry.space_group_name_H-M   'P 1'
#
loop_
_entity.id
_entity.type
_entity.pdbx_description
1 polymer ?
#
loop_
_entity_poly.entity_id
_entity_poly.type
_entity_poly.pdbx_seq_one_letter_code
_entity_poly.pdbx_strand_id
1 'polypeptide(L)'
;LCIQVARLHSRPLDMSRPLWEAYIIEGLDNIPNLPPGCFAVYTKMHHSLVDGAGGSSFMAALHDLSPDPDPDDELDSDSLPRLVDTDPSMSELLTKASVNGVKNSLQLLRSTANNALEMGKYALDVARKEVPAPDISAPKTILNKAVGPHRVFDAAEFPLATFKAIKNATGVTLNDVALGVIGGALLRYLQAKGEAPAEGSLAAAMPLNMRTRRGTTADNNQVGSVFASLHTDIADPLERLAAIREGTLEAKRSGEASPMVDTMMLAGVFSPLVTKAAARFWSRNQLSRFIPVNVSTCISNVAGPDFPLYCAGARMVDYYGLGVLTPGMGIFHLVFSYAGKLTLSVLADRDIMPDPEFYHDCLVASYDELYRAALRGDSGAATSADVSPKRRGAGTQAGPEKAGPKRARPKAKSRPGKARPGKARPKATAKSPAKSTPAKKSAGKRRAARA
;
A
#
# COMPACT_ATOMS: atom_id res chain seq x y z
N LEU A 1 -4.14 15.60 -14.37
CA LEU A 1 -4.36 14.85 -13.10
C LEU A 1 -3.07 14.64 -12.31
N CYS A 2 -2.08 13.88 -12.82
CA CYS A 2 -0.90 13.48 -12.05
C CYS A 2 -0.10 14.65 -11.44
N ILE A 3 0.14 15.74 -12.20
CA ILE A 3 0.80 16.95 -11.69
C ILE A 3 0.04 17.57 -10.51
N GLN A 4 -1.29 17.61 -10.57
CA GLN A 4 -2.12 18.18 -9.50
C GLN A 4 -2.03 17.31 -8.25
N VAL A 5 -2.15 15.99 -8.40
CA VAL A 5 -1.99 15.02 -7.30
C VAL A 5 -0.61 15.17 -6.65
N ALA A 6 0.46 15.25 -7.45
CA ALA A 6 1.82 15.43 -6.94
C ALA A 6 1.98 16.73 -6.12
N ARG A 7 1.36 17.83 -6.56
CA ARG A 7 1.35 19.11 -5.81
C ARG A 7 0.60 19.00 -4.48
N LEU A 8 -0.55 18.32 -4.47
CA LEU A 8 -1.34 18.10 -3.24
C LEU A 8 -0.62 17.18 -2.27
N HIS A 9 0.06 16.14 -2.78
CA HIS A 9 0.82 15.18 -2.01
C HIS A 9 2.13 15.76 -1.43
N SER A 10 2.72 16.76 -2.11
CA SER A 10 3.93 17.47 -1.64
C SER A 10 3.67 18.33 -0.40
N ARG A 11 2.43 18.72 -0.14
CA ARG A 11 2.06 19.62 0.97
C ARG A 11 1.92 18.82 2.27
N PRO A 12 2.68 19.13 3.33
CA PRO A 12 2.47 18.55 4.65
C PRO A 12 1.03 18.79 5.13
N LEU A 13 0.48 17.83 5.86
CA LEU A 13 -0.79 17.99 6.57
C LEU A 13 -0.62 19.00 7.72
N ASP A 14 -1.67 19.76 8.00
CA ASP A 14 -1.72 20.64 9.16
C ASP A 14 -1.88 19.81 10.44
N MET A 15 -0.86 19.81 11.28
CA MET A 15 -0.83 19.04 12.53
C MET A 15 -1.77 19.60 13.62
N SER A 16 -2.44 20.73 13.37
CA SER A 16 -3.45 21.32 14.26
C SER A 16 -4.89 20.87 13.96
N ARG A 17 -5.08 20.05 12.92
CA ARG A 17 -6.39 19.56 12.45
C ARG A 17 -6.39 18.03 12.34
N PRO A 18 -7.55 17.37 12.10
CA PRO A 18 -7.57 15.96 11.74
C PRO A 18 -6.60 15.69 10.60
N LEU A 19 -5.75 14.67 10.75
CA LEU A 19 -4.60 14.43 9.88
C LEU A 19 -4.99 13.72 8.57
N TRP A 20 -6.00 14.26 7.88
CA TRP A 20 -6.46 13.78 6.59
C TRP A 20 -7.05 14.93 5.76
N GLU A 21 -6.98 14.78 4.45
CA GLU A 21 -7.60 15.68 3.47
C GLU A 21 -8.22 14.84 2.35
N ALA A 22 -9.36 15.28 1.82
CA ALA A 22 -9.98 14.71 0.63
C ALA A 22 -10.24 15.83 -0.39
N TYR A 23 -9.98 15.55 -1.66
CA TYR A 23 -10.14 16.49 -2.76
C TYR A 23 -10.93 15.82 -3.87
N ILE A 24 -12.00 16.47 -4.32
CA ILE A 24 -12.69 16.14 -5.57
C ILE A 24 -12.02 16.91 -6.70
N ILE A 25 -11.58 16.20 -7.73
CA ILE A 25 -10.88 16.77 -8.89
C ILE A 25 -11.73 16.51 -10.13
N GLU A 26 -12.25 17.60 -10.69
CA GLU A 26 -13.11 17.59 -11.87
C GLU A 26 -12.34 17.96 -13.15
N GLY A 27 -13.03 18.02 -14.29
CA GLY A 27 -12.46 18.45 -15.58
C GLY A 27 -11.51 17.42 -16.19
N LEU A 28 -11.80 16.13 -15.98
CA LEU A 28 -10.95 15.02 -16.42
C LEU A 28 -11.23 14.55 -17.86
N ASP A 29 -12.16 15.20 -18.57
CA ASP A 29 -12.60 14.81 -19.92
C ASP A 29 -11.47 14.79 -20.97
N ASN A 30 -10.41 15.56 -20.74
CA ASN A 30 -9.25 15.62 -21.62
C ASN A 30 -8.24 14.47 -21.38
N ILE A 31 -8.51 13.58 -20.42
CA ILE A 31 -7.64 12.46 -20.10
C ILE A 31 -8.08 11.24 -20.92
N PRO A 32 -7.20 10.69 -21.78
CA PRO A 32 -7.53 9.53 -22.58
C PRO A 32 -7.99 8.35 -21.73
N ASN A 33 -8.96 7.60 -22.25
CA ASN A 33 -9.52 6.37 -21.67
C ASN A 33 -10.30 6.54 -20.36
N LEU A 34 -10.50 7.77 -19.87
CA LEU A 34 -11.45 8.03 -18.81
C LEU A 34 -12.86 8.29 -19.39
N PRO A 35 -13.93 7.85 -18.71
CA PRO A 35 -15.29 8.17 -19.13
C PRO A 35 -15.54 9.70 -19.11
N PRO A 36 -16.28 10.24 -20.09
CA PRO A 36 -16.74 11.63 -20.03
C PRO A 36 -17.54 11.90 -18.75
N GLY A 37 -17.32 13.05 -18.13
CA GLY A 37 -17.96 13.46 -16.87
C GLY A 37 -17.40 12.77 -15.63
N CYS A 38 -16.29 12.04 -15.73
CA CYS A 38 -15.65 11.46 -14.55
C CYS A 38 -14.95 12.51 -13.68
N PHE A 39 -14.78 12.17 -12.40
CA PHE A 39 -14.02 12.92 -11.41
C PHE A 39 -13.04 11.98 -10.71
N ALA A 40 -12.05 12.55 -10.03
CA ALA A 40 -11.15 11.79 -9.16
C ALA A 40 -11.34 12.23 -7.71
N VAL A 41 -11.30 11.26 -6.80
CA VAL A 41 -11.22 11.50 -5.36
C VAL A 41 -9.78 11.27 -4.94
N TYR A 42 -9.07 12.33 -4.54
CA TYR A 42 -7.74 12.22 -3.97
C TYR A 42 -7.82 12.34 -2.45
N THR A 43 -7.39 11.29 -1.75
CA THR A 43 -7.37 11.24 -0.29
C THR A 43 -5.94 11.14 0.22
N LYS A 44 -5.59 12.01 1.16
CA LYS A 44 -4.29 12.05 1.82
C LYS A 44 -4.49 11.87 3.32
N MET A 45 -3.80 10.91 3.92
CA MET A 45 -3.89 10.63 5.36
C MET A 45 -2.50 10.51 5.95
N HIS A 46 -2.31 11.00 7.17
CA HIS A 46 -1.04 10.82 7.87
C HIS A 46 -0.90 9.36 8.32
N HIS A 47 0.28 8.77 8.12
CA HIS A 47 0.54 7.34 8.37
C HIS A 47 0.43 6.93 9.86
N SER A 48 0.30 7.89 10.78
CA SER A 48 -0.05 7.59 12.19
C SER A 48 -1.51 7.20 12.39
N LEU A 49 -2.39 7.56 11.44
CA LEU A 49 -3.82 7.29 11.51
C LEU A 49 -4.18 5.98 10.82
N VAL A 50 -3.53 5.69 9.68
CA VAL A 50 -3.88 4.58 8.79
C VAL A 50 -2.59 3.87 8.35
N ASP A 51 -2.54 2.55 8.54
CA ASP A 51 -1.49 1.69 7.96
C ASP A 51 -1.91 1.15 6.58
N GLY A 52 -1.03 0.40 5.91
CA GLY A 52 -1.31 -0.13 4.57
C GLY A 52 -2.58 -1.00 4.48
N ALA A 53 -2.98 -1.66 5.58
CA ALA A 53 -4.21 -2.44 5.62
C ALA A 53 -5.44 -1.57 5.94
N GLY A 54 -5.29 -0.48 6.69
CA GLY A 54 -6.34 0.52 6.87
C GLY A 54 -6.76 1.21 5.56
N GLY A 55 -5.90 1.19 4.52
CA GLY A 55 -6.28 1.61 3.16
C GLY A 55 -7.42 0.77 2.56
N SER A 56 -7.50 -0.53 2.88
CA SER A 56 -8.60 -1.41 2.43
C SER A 56 -9.90 -1.12 3.17
N SER A 57 -9.84 -0.87 4.49
CA SER A 57 -10.99 -0.43 5.28
C SER A 57 -11.51 0.92 4.80
N PHE A 58 -10.61 1.84 4.44
CA PHE A 58 -10.99 3.13 3.87
C PHE A 58 -11.66 2.98 2.49
N MET A 59 -11.11 2.12 1.63
CA MET A 59 -11.73 1.80 0.33
C MET A 59 -13.15 1.25 0.51
N ALA A 60 -13.35 0.33 1.47
CA ALA A 60 -14.65 -0.23 1.79
C ALA A 60 -15.62 0.81 2.37
N ALA A 61 -15.13 1.76 3.18
CA ALA A 61 -15.96 2.82 3.75
C ALA A 61 -16.39 3.89 2.72
N LEU A 62 -15.61 4.08 1.65
CA LEU A 62 -15.89 5.09 0.63
C LEU A 62 -16.75 4.56 -0.54
N HIS A 63 -16.87 3.23 -0.68
CA HIS A 63 -17.48 2.63 -1.85
C HIS A 63 -18.59 1.62 -1.55
N ASP A 64 -19.62 1.67 -2.38
CA ASP A 64 -20.71 0.72 -2.46
C ASP A 64 -20.40 -0.44 -3.42
N LEU A 65 -21.10 -1.56 -3.20
CA LEU A 65 -21.07 -2.73 -4.08
C LEU A 65 -22.07 -2.63 -5.25
N SER A 66 -23.01 -1.67 -5.18
CA SER A 66 -24.04 -1.40 -6.18
C SER A 66 -24.02 0.09 -6.52
N PRO A 67 -24.34 0.50 -7.77
CA PRO A 67 -24.49 1.91 -8.12
C PRO A 67 -25.69 2.59 -7.44
N ASP A 68 -26.65 1.82 -6.95
CA ASP A 68 -27.82 2.29 -6.22
C ASP A 68 -28.06 1.30 -5.06
N PRO A 69 -27.34 1.46 -3.94
CA PRO A 69 -27.54 0.62 -2.77
C PRO A 69 -28.92 0.89 -2.16
N ASP A 70 -29.56 -0.13 -1.57
CA ASP A 70 -30.80 0.07 -0.84
C ASP A 70 -30.50 0.94 0.39
N PRO A 71 -31.18 2.08 0.61
CA PRO A 71 -30.97 2.91 1.79
C PRO A 71 -31.15 2.16 3.11
N ASP A 72 -31.94 1.08 3.10
CA ASP A 72 -32.17 0.24 4.27
C ASP A 72 -31.02 -0.77 4.54
N ASP A 73 -30.14 -1.04 3.56
CA ASP A 73 -28.95 -1.90 3.74
C ASP A 73 -27.83 -1.22 4.56
N GLU A 74 -27.83 0.12 4.65
CA GLU A 74 -26.80 0.89 5.38
C GLU A 74 -27.07 1.06 6.90
N LEU A 75 -28.27 0.71 7.37
CA LEU A 75 -28.76 1.06 8.71
C LEU A 75 -28.68 -0.09 9.73
N ASP A 76 -27.53 -0.74 9.88
CA ASP A 76 -27.28 -1.50 11.11
C ASP A 76 -26.89 -0.50 12.21
N SER A 77 -27.60 -0.42 13.33
CA SER A 77 -27.32 0.61 14.36
C SER A 77 -25.90 0.55 14.95
N ASP A 78 -25.20 -0.58 14.73
CA ASP A 78 -23.80 -0.78 15.09
C ASP A 78 -22.78 -0.26 14.05
N SER A 79 -23.21 0.11 12.83
CA SER A 79 -22.38 0.69 11.76
C SER A 79 -22.32 2.22 11.77
N LEU A 80 -23.18 2.89 12.57
CA LEU A 80 -23.09 4.33 12.77
C LEU A 80 -21.72 4.69 13.35
N PRO A 81 -21.01 5.69 12.78
CA PRO A 81 -19.72 6.10 13.31
C PRO A 81 -19.90 6.51 14.77
N ARG A 82 -19.30 5.73 15.68
CA ARG A 82 -19.22 6.12 17.09
C ARG A 82 -18.30 7.35 17.15
N LEU A 83 -18.92 8.52 17.18
CA LEU A 83 -18.25 9.77 17.50
C LEU A 83 -17.82 9.72 18.96
N VAL A 84 -16.70 9.05 19.25
CA VAL A 84 -16.05 9.09 20.56
C VAL A 84 -15.19 10.35 20.60
N ASP A 85 -15.83 11.52 20.53
CA ASP A 85 -15.18 12.79 20.84
C ASP A 85 -15.12 12.92 22.36
N THR A 86 -14.23 12.14 22.98
CA THR A 86 -13.81 12.38 24.35
C THR A 86 -12.43 13.00 24.31
N ASP A 87 -12.36 14.32 24.08
CA ASP A 87 -11.66 15.28 24.96
C ASP A 87 -10.80 14.66 26.08
N PRO A 88 -9.63 14.03 25.88
CA PRO A 88 -8.88 13.56 27.04
C PRO A 88 -8.46 14.79 27.84
N SER A 89 -8.77 14.77 29.14
CA SER A 89 -8.36 15.86 30.03
C SER A 89 -6.83 15.97 30.07
N MET A 90 -6.29 17.17 30.39
CA MET A 90 -4.84 17.36 30.51
C MET A 90 -4.20 16.42 31.54
N SER A 91 -4.91 16.12 32.63
CA SER A 91 -4.46 15.14 33.63
C SER A 91 -4.42 13.73 33.04
N GLU A 92 -5.46 13.33 32.29
CA GLU A 92 -5.48 12.05 31.59
C GLU A 92 -4.35 11.92 30.57
N LEU A 93 -4.10 12.98 29.77
CA LEU A 93 -2.97 13.04 28.84
C LEU A 93 -1.63 12.92 29.57
N LEU A 94 -1.43 13.66 30.67
CA LEU A 94 -0.19 13.62 31.44
C LEU A 94 0.02 12.26 32.13
N THR A 95 -1.04 11.67 32.67
CA THR A 95 -1.01 10.33 33.26
C THR A 95 -0.70 9.29 32.20
N LYS A 96 -1.40 9.30 31.06
CA LYS A 96 -1.13 8.40 29.93
C LYS A 96 0.30 8.58 29.41
N ALA A 97 0.77 9.81 29.26
CA ALA A 97 2.14 10.11 28.83
C ALA A 97 3.18 9.58 29.83
N SER A 98 2.95 9.74 31.14
CA SER A 98 3.86 9.26 32.18
C SER A 98 3.88 7.74 32.26
N VAL A 99 2.71 7.10 32.26
CA VAL A 99 2.56 5.64 32.27
C VAL A 99 3.17 5.03 31.01
N ASN A 100 2.86 5.57 29.84
CA ASN A 100 3.45 5.12 28.58
C ASN A 100 4.95 5.39 28.53
N GLY A 101 5.44 6.51 29.08
CA GLY A 101 6.86 6.81 29.18
C GLY A 101 7.63 5.76 30.00
N VAL A 102 7.11 5.40 31.17
CA VAL A 102 7.70 4.35 32.02
C VAL A 102 7.60 2.98 31.35
N LYS A 103 6.42 2.62 30.83
CA LYS A 103 6.19 1.34 30.16
C LYS A 103 7.08 1.17 28.93
N ASN A 104 7.18 2.19 28.08
CA ASN A 104 8.02 2.18 26.89
C ASN A 104 9.51 2.13 27.26
N SER A 105 9.93 2.81 28.32
CA SER A 105 11.32 2.75 28.81
C SER A 105 11.68 1.35 29.34
N LEU A 106 10.77 0.71 30.07
CA LEU A 106 10.99 -0.64 30.59
C LEU A 106 10.91 -1.69 29.48
N GLN A 107 9.97 -1.54 28.55
CA GLN A 107 9.87 -2.36 27.35
C GLN A 107 11.10 -2.18 26.48
N LEU A 108 11.63 -0.98 26.32
CA LEU A 108 12.90 -0.74 25.63
C LEU A 108 14.02 -1.48 26.34
N LEU A 109 14.21 -1.30 27.65
CA LEU A 109 15.32 -1.97 28.35
C LEU A 109 15.27 -3.50 28.15
N ARG A 110 14.08 -4.09 28.24
CA ARG A 110 13.88 -5.51 27.96
C ARG A 110 14.09 -5.86 26.48
N SER A 111 13.56 -5.05 25.56
CA SER A 111 13.67 -5.29 24.12
C SER A 111 15.10 -5.09 23.63
N THR A 112 15.82 -4.09 24.12
CA THR A 112 17.25 -3.89 23.85
C THR A 112 18.08 -5.05 24.37
N ALA A 113 17.80 -5.54 25.59
CA ALA A 113 18.50 -6.71 26.13
C ALA A 113 18.20 -7.99 25.32
N ASN A 114 16.93 -8.23 24.99
CA ASN A 114 16.51 -9.38 24.19
C ASN A 114 17.04 -9.27 22.75
N ASN A 115 16.94 -8.11 22.10
CA ASN A 115 17.46 -7.85 20.77
C ASN A 115 18.99 -7.97 20.74
N ALA A 116 19.70 -7.55 21.79
CA ALA A 116 21.15 -7.76 21.87
C ALA A 116 21.52 -9.25 21.94
N LEU A 117 20.76 -10.04 22.71
CA LEU A 117 20.90 -11.50 22.77
C LEU A 117 20.54 -12.16 21.43
N GLU A 118 19.44 -11.75 20.80
CA GLU A 118 18.99 -12.26 19.51
C GLU A 118 19.92 -11.86 18.37
N MET A 119 20.46 -10.62 18.37
CA MET A 119 21.52 -10.21 17.44
C MET A 119 22.79 -11.01 17.66
N GLY A 120 23.15 -11.31 18.91
CA GLY A 120 24.31 -12.16 19.23
C GLY A 120 24.14 -13.59 18.71
N LYS A 121 22.95 -14.18 18.90
CA LYS A 121 22.59 -15.49 18.32
C LYS A 121 22.59 -15.44 16.80
N TYR A 122 21.92 -14.46 16.20
CA TYR A 122 21.88 -14.27 14.76
C TYR A 122 23.29 -14.11 14.15
N ALA A 123 24.15 -13.31 14.77
CA ALA A 123 25.54 -13.16 14.33
C ALA A 123 26.32 -14.48 14.43
N LEU A 124 26.05 -15.29 15.47
CA LEU A 124 26.64 -16.61 15.64
C LEU A 124 26.13 -17.60 14.57
N ASP A 125 24.83 -17.59 14.28
CA ASP A 125 24.19 -18.45 13.28
C ASP A 125 24.65 -18.09 11.86
N VAL A 126 24.85 -16.80 11.56
CA VAL A 126 25.49 -16.33 10.33
C VAL A 126 26.96 -16.76 10.25
N ALA A 127 27.72 -16.63 11.34
CA ALA A 127 29.11 -17.08 11.39
C ALA A 127 29.23 -18.60 11.22
N ARG A 128 28.26 -19.36 11.72
CA ARG A 128 28.14 -20.82 11.56
C ARG A 128 27.57 -21.25 10.20
N LYS A 129 27.14 -20.30 9.36
CA LYS A 129 26.46 -20.53 8.07
C LYS A 129 25.15 -21.32 8.20
N GLU A 130 24.54 -21.30 9.38
CA GLU A 130 23.21 -21.89 9.63
C GLU A 130 22.11 -20.96 9.08
N VAL A 131 22.38 -19.65 9.06
CA VAL A 131 21.51 -18.63 8.44
C VAL A 131 22.33 -17.81 7.44
N PRO A 132 21.81 -17.56 6.22
CA PRO A 132 22.48 -16.70 5.25
C PRO A 132 22.68 -15.29 5.81
N ALA A 133 23.85 -14.70 5.55
CA ALA A 133 24.06 -13.28 5.81
C ALA A 133 23.05 -12.47 4.97
N PRO A 134 22.44 -11.42 5.54
CA PRO A 134 21.47 -10.64 4.78
C PRO A 134 22.22 -9.90 3.67
N ASP A 135 21.93 -10.24 2.42
CA ASP A 135 22.46 -9.53 1.27
C ASP A 135 21.75 -8.18 1.13
N ILE A 136 22.35 -7.14 1.72
CA ILE A 136 21.87 -5.77 1.67
C ILE A 136 22.92 -4.87 1.00
N SER A 137 23.64 -5.41 0.02
CA SER A 137 24.63 -4.69 -0.76
C SER A 137 24.02 -4.22 -2.09
N ALA A 138 23.16 -3.20 -2.06
CA ALA A 138 22.78 -2.51 -3.30
C ALA A 138 23.75 -1.36 -3.59
N PRO A 139 24.02 -1.04 -4.88
CA PRO A 139 24.78 0.13 -5.25
C PRO A 139 23.98 1.41 -4.94
N LYS A 140 24.67 2.47 -4.53
CA LYS A 140 24.06 3.79 -4.40
C LYS A 140 23.87 4.40 -5.79
N THR A 141 22.67 4.88 -6.06
CA THR A 141 22.33 5.56 -7.32
C THR A 141 21.69 6.91 -7.04
N ILE A 142 21.29 7.64 -8.08
CA ILE A 142 20.51 8.88 -7.93
C ILE A 142 19.22 8.69 -7.12
N LEU A 143 18.68 7.46 -7.06
CA LEU A 143 17.47 7.11 -6.31
C LEU A 143 17.64 7.24 -4.79
N ASN A 144 18.89 7.27 -4.32
CA ASN A 144 19.26 7.37 -2.91
C ASN A 144 19.65 8.79 -2.47
N LYS A 145 19.53 9.79 -3.36
CA LYS A 145 19.76 11.19 -3.01
C LYS A 145 18.76 11.66 -1.95
N ALA A 146 19.07 12.80 -1.34
CA ALA A 146 18.19 13.39 -0.35
C ALA A 146 16.83 13.75 -0.97
N VAL A 147 15.76 13.41 -0.25
CA VAL A 147 14.39 13.70 -0.67
C VAL A 147 14.05 15.14 -0.30
N GLY A 148 13.69 15.93 -1.30
CA GLY A 148 13.23 17.31 -1.18
C GLY A 148 11.73 17.43 -0.89
N PRO A 149 11.18 18.64 -1.00
CA PRO A 149 9.77 18.91 -0.71
C PRO A 149 8.84 18.66 -1.91
N HIS A 150 9.37 18.40 -3.10
CA HIS A 150 8.60 18.32 -4.33
C HIS A 150 8.41 16.88 -4.79
N ARG A 151 7.20 16.56 -5.23
CA ARG A 151 6.87 15.24 -5.78
C ARG A 151 6.62 15.31 -7.27
N VAL A 152 6.87 14.18 -7.90
CA VAL A 152 6.27 13.76 -9.16
C VAL A 152 5.51 12.46 -8.92
N PHE A 153 4.48 12.23 -9.73
CA PHE A 153 3.65 11.04 -9.63
C PHE A 153 3.24 10.64 -11.05
N ASP A 154 3.26 9.35 -11.34
CA ASP A 154 2.68 8.78 -12.56
C ASP A 154 2.30 7.32 -12.33
N ALA A 155 1.61 6.70 -13.29
CA ALA A 155 1.25 5.30 -13.23
C ALA A 155 1.11 4.68 -14.61
N ALA A 156 1.55 3.43 -14.74
CA ALA A 156 1.33 2.59 -15.92
C ALA A 156 0.24 1.55 -15.61
N GLU A 157 -0.61 1.27 -16.60
CA GLU A 157 -1.75 0.35 -16.47
C GLU A 157 -1.58 -0.84 -17.42
N PHE A 158 -1.88 -2.03 -16.92
CA PHE A 158 -1.73 -3.27 -17.65
C PHE A 158 -2.95 -4.17 -17.43
N PRO A 159 -3.33 -5.03 -18.40
CA PRO A 159 -4.31 -6.07 -18.14
C PRO A 159 -3.78 -7.04 -17.06
N LEU A 160 -4.56 -7.30 -16.01
CA LEU A 160 -4.18 -8.28 -14.99
C LEU A 160 -3.99 -9.69 -15.58
N ALA A 161 -4.77 -10.00 -16.62
CA ALA A 161 -4.71 -11.29 -17.32
C ALA A 161 -3.32 -11.56 -17.93
N THR A 162 -2.65 -10.55 -18.47
CA THR A 162 -1.34 -10.73 -19.11
C THR A 162 -0.22 -10.89 -18.08
N PHE A 163 -0.30 -10.19 -16.94
CA PHE A 163 0.58 -10.47 -15.79
C PHE A 163 0.40 -11.89 -15.26
N LYS A 164 -0.86 -12.37 -15.16
CA LYS A 164 -1.16 -13.77 -14.79
C LYS A 164 -0.62 -14.76 -15.82
N ALA A 165 -0.63 -14.41 -17.11
CA ALA A 165 -0.06 -15.26 -18.17
C ALA A 165 1.46 -15.42 -18.01
N ILE A 166 2.21 -14.33 -17.79
CA ILE A 166 3.65 -14.37 -17.51
C ILE A 166 3.91 -15.26 -16.29
N LYS A 167 3.22 -14.97 -15.18
CA LYS A 167 3.31 -15.73 -13.93
C LYS A 167 3.16 -17.24 -14.17
N ASN A 168 2.14 -17.64 -14.93
CA ASN A 168 1.86 -19.05 -15.19
C ASN A 168 2.89 -19.70 -16.11
N ALA A 169 3.38 -18.97 -17.13
CA ALA A 169 4.40 -19.47 -18.05
C ALA A 169 5.77 -19.67 -17.39
N THR A 170 6.12 -18.85 -16.40
CA THR A 170 7.45 -18.88 -15.76
C THR A 170 7.44 -19.52 -14.37
N GLY A 171 6.29 -19.94 -13.85
CA GLY A 171 6.18 -20.59 -12.54
C GLY A 171 6.47 -19.69 -11.33
N VAL A 172 6.42 -18.37 -11.52
CA VAL A 172 6.67 -17.37 -10.46
C VAL A 172 5.36 -16.86 -9.83
N THR A 173 5.42 -15.92 -8.90
CA THR A 173 4.22 -15.23 -8.36
C THR A 173 3.95 -13.90 -9.07
N LEU A 174 2.73 -13.37 -8.93
CA LEU A 174 2.37 -12.05 -9.49
C LEU A 174 3.29 -10.94 -8.95
N ASN A 175 3.70 -11.06 -7.69
CA ASN A 175 4.63 -10.12 -7.06
C ASN A 175 6.00 -10.16 -7.74
N ASP A 176 6.52 -11.35 -8.05
CA ASP A 176 7.82 -11.51 -8.72
C ASP A 176 7.79 -10.88 -10.12
N VAL A 177 6.70 -11.04 -10.86
CA VAL A 177 6.51 -10.36 -12.16
C VAL A 177 6.56 -8.85 -11.99
N ALA A 178 5.86 -8.29 -11.00
CA ALA A 178 5.88 -6.84 -10.75
C ALA A 178 7.28 -6.33 -10.36
N LEU A 179 8.01 -7.07 -9.51
CA LEU A 179 9.40 -6.77 -9.18
C LEU A 179 10.30 -6.80 -10.41
N GLY A 180 10.16 -7.80 -11.29
CA GLY A 180 10.92 -7.90 -12.52
C GLY A 180 10.66 -6.74 -13.48
N VAL A 181 9.39 -6.34 -13.63
CA VAL A 181 9.01 -5.18 -14.44
C VAL A 181 9.61 -3.89 -13.86
N ILE A 182 9.45 -3.65 -12.56
CA ILE A 182 9.97 -2.44 -11.89
C ILE A 182 11.50 -2.42 -11.93
N GLY A 183 12.17 -3.54 -11.67
CA GLY A 183 13.63 -3.67 -11.74
C GLY A 183 14.18 -3.35 -13.13
N GLY A 184 13.59 -3.95 -14.17
CA GLY A 184 13.96 -3.63 -15.56
C GLY A 184 13.68 -2.18 -15.96
N ALA A 185 12.60 -1.59 -15.45
CA ALA A 185 12.27 -0.19 -15.70
C ALA A 185 13.26 0.78 -15.04
N LEU A 186 13.60 0.53 -13.76
CA LEU A 186 14.61 1.31 -13.04
C LEU A 186 15.97 1.22 -13.71
N LEU A 187 16.38 0.02 -14.13
CA LEU A 187 17.64 -0.16 -14.85
C LEU A 187 17.66 0.65 -16.16
N ARG A 188 16.61 0.53 -16.99
CA ARG A 188 16.47 1.30 -18.24
C ARG A 188 16.52 2.80 -18.00
N TYR A 189 15.81 3.28 -16.98
CA TYR A 189 15.80 4.69 -16.61
C TYR A 189 17.19 5.16 -16.18
N LEU A 190 17.87 4.44 -15.28
CA LEU A 190 19.21 4.78 -14.83
C LEU A 190 20.24 4.74 -15.96
N GLN A 191 20.14 3.77 -16.87
CA GLN A 191 21.00 3.68 -18.07
C GLN A 191 20.84 4.92 -18.96
N ALA A 192 19.60 5.32 -19.22
CA ALA A 192 19.31 6.51 -20.02
C ALA A 192 19.78 7.82 -19.36
N LYS A 193 19.91 7.83 -18.02
CA LYS A 193 20.49 8.95 -17.27
C LYS A 193 22.02 8.88 -17.13
N GLY A 194 22.66 7.80 -17.59
CA GLY A 194 24.09 7.57 -17.38
C GLY A 194 24.47 7.28 -15.92
N GLU A 195 23.51 6.81 -15.13
CA GLU A 195 23.59 6.65 -13.67
C GLU A 195 23.33 5.19 -13.26
N ALA A 196 23.37 4.26 -14.23
CA ALA A 196 23.27 2.84 -13.95
C ALA A 196 24.53 2.35 -13.21
N PRO A 197 24.37 1.48 -12.19
CA PRO A 197 25.51 0.92 -11.49
C PRO A 197 26.34 0.05 -12.44
N ALA A 198 27.68 0.15 -12.34
CA ALA A 198 28.60 -0.67 -13.12
C ALA A 198 28.62 -2.14 -12.65
N GLU A 199 28.42 -2.36 -11.35
CA GLU A 199 28.41 -3.68 -10.72
C GLU A 199 27.29 -3.74 -9.67
N GLY A 200 26.83 -4.97 -9.42
CA GLY A 200 25.78 -5.26 -8.44
C GLY A 200 24.37 -4.97 -8.93
N SER A 201 23.42 -5.20 -8.03
CA SER A 201 21.99 -5.18 -8.33
C SER A 201 21.25 -4.13 -7.52
N LEU A 202 20.27 -3.47 -8.13
CA LEU A 202 19.30 -2.67 -7.38
C LEU A 202 18.54 -3.55 -6.39
N ALA A 203 18.13 -2.97 -5.27
CA ALA A 203 17.35 -3.67 -4.25
C ALA A 203 16.04 -2.95 -3.93
N ALA A 204 15.02 -3.71 -3.59
CA ALA A 204 13.73 -3.20 -3.15
C ALA A 204 13.45 -3.55 -1.69
N ALA A 205 12.92 -2.59 -0.94
CA ALA A 205 12.20 -2.85 0.30
C ALA A 205 10.78 -3.29 -0.04
N MET A 206 10.34 -4.40 0.53
CA MET A 206 8.99 -4.93 0.40
C MET A 206 8.33 -4.98 1.78
N PRO A 207 7.30 -4.15 2.03
CA PRO A 207 6.53 -4.21 3.26
C PRO A 207 5.86 -5.59 3.43
N LEU A 208 5.99 -6.18 4.62
CA LEU A 208 5.25 -7.39 5.02
C LEU A 208 4.20 -7.03 6.07
N ASN A 209 3.05 -7.69 5.99
CA ASN A 209 2.02 -7.61 7.01
C ASN A 209 2.40 -8.51 8.19
N MET A 210 2.70 -7.92 9.35
CA MET A 210 3.21 -8.65 10.53
C MET A 210 2.10 -9.09 11.50
N ARG A 211 0.82 -8.89 11.16
CA ARG A 211 -0.32 -9.13 12.08
C ARG A 211 -0.40 -10.56 12.60
N THR A 212 -0.19 -11.56 11.74
CA THR A 212 -0.22 -12.97 12.12
C THR A 212 0.93 -13.35 13.06
N ARG A 213 2.12 -12.77 12.86
CA ARG A 213 3.30 -13.01 13.70
C ARG A 213 3.17 -12.40 15.10
N ARG A 214 2.55 -11.22 15.21
CA ARG A 214 2.45 -10.46 16.48
C ARG A 214 1.21 -10.79 17.31
N GLY A 215 0.27 -11.60 16.79
CA GLY A 215 -0.90 -12.07 17.53
C GLY A 215 -1.87 -10.96 17.94
N THR A 216 -1.82 -9.80 17.27
CA THR A 216 -2.62 -8.61 17.63
C THR A 216 -3.70 -8.34 16.59
N THR A 217 -4.93 -8.13 17.07
CA THR A 217 -6.12 -7.76 16.27
C THR A 217 -6.42 -6.25 16.30
N ALA A 218 -5.55 -5.44 16.91
CA ALA A 218 -5.76 -3.99 17.06
C ALA A 218 -5.39 -3.22 15.77
N ASP A 219 -6.15 -2.17 15.47
CA ASP A 219 -5.85 -1.21 14.40
C ASP A 219 -4.65 -0.32 14.81
N ASN A 220 -3.44 -0.78 14.53
CA ASN A 220 -2.21 0.00 14.68
C ASN A 220 -1.17 -0.41 13.61
N ASN A 221 -0.08 0.36 13.48
CA ASN A 221 0.93 0.14 12.45
C ASN A 221 1.70 -1.19 12.65
N GLN A 222 1.42 -2.18 11.81
CA GLN A 222 1.99 -3.54 11.88
C GLN A 222 2.83 -3.90 10.64
N VAL A 223 3.67 -2.95 10.19
CA VAL A 223 4.50 -3.12 8.99
C VAL A 223 5.94 -3.50 9.37
N GLY A 224 6.40 -4.62 8.81
CA GLY A 224 7.82 -4.98 8.71
C GLY A 224 8.30 -4.75 7.27
N SER A 225 9.61 -4.78 7.00
CA SER A 225 10.12 -4.76 5.63
C SER A 225 11.16 -5.84 5.44
N VAL A 226 11.09 -6.53 4.30
CA VAL A 226 12.16 -7.41 3.81
C VAL A 226 12.82 -6.74 2.62
N PHE A 227 14.10 -7.03 2.42
CA PHE A 227 14.85 -6.51 1.30
C PHE A 227 15.09 -7.63 0.29
N ALA A 228 14.92 -7.34 -0.99
CA ALA A 228 15.18 -8.29 -2.06
C ALA A 228 15.96 -7.61 -3.18
N SER A 229 16.96 -8.31 -3.72
CA SER A 229 17.61 -7.92 -4.97
C SER A 229 16.59 -7.96 -6.11
N LEU A 230 16.67 -6.97 -7.01
CA LEU A 230 15.91 -6.91 -8.26
C LEU A 230 16.66 -7.59 -9.42
N HIS A 231 17.83 -8.17 -9.11
CA HIS A 231 18.78 -8.82 -10.03
C HIS A 231 19.00 -8.03 -11.34
N THR A 232 19.24 -6.72 -11.23
CA THR A 232 19.43 -5.84 -12.39
C THR A 232 20.78 -6.02 -13.09
N ASP A 233 21.68 -6.78 -12.48
CA ASP A 233 22.93 -7.28 -13.04
C ASP A 233 22.70 -8.43 -14.05
N ILE A 234 21.52 -9.08 -14.02
CA ILE A 234 21.15 -10.13 -14.97
C ILE A 234 20.44 -9.51 -16.18
N ALA A 235 21.02 -9.72 -17.36
CA ALA A 235 20.54 -9.14 -18.62
C ALA A 235 19.30 -9.86 -19.17
N ASP A 236 19.27 -11.19 -19.13
CA ASP A 236 18.11 -11.96 -19.61
C ASP A 236 16.91 -11.78 -18.68
N PRO A 237 15.73 -11.37 -19.20
CA PRO A 237 14.57 -11.05 -18.38
C PRO A 237 13.96 -12.28 -17.68
N LEU A 238 14.10 -13.49 -18.21
CA LEU A 238 13.56 -14.72 -17.60
C LEU A 238 14.50 -15.26 -16.53
N GLU A 239 15.81 -15.25 -16.77
CA GLU A 239 16.83 -15.57 -15.77
C GLU A 239 16.74 -14.59 -14.58
N ARG A 240 16.60 -13.29 -14.86
CA ARG A 240 16.38 -12.26 -13.83
C ARG A 240 15.12 -12.56 -13.02
N LEU A 241 14.02 -12.90 -13.69
CA LEU A 241 12.75 -13.21 -13.01
C LEU A 241 12.85 -14.46 -12.13
N ALA A 242 13.57 -15.49 -12.57
CA ALA A 242 13.83 -16.69 -11.79
C ALA A 242 14.68 -16.36 -10.54
N ALA A 243 15.74 -15.57 -10.70
CA ALA A 243 16.58 -15.12 -9.60
C ALA A 243 15.79 -14.27 -8.58
N ILE A 244 14.94 -13.36 -9.06
CA ILE A 244 14.02 -12.58 -8.19
C ILE A 244 13.14 -13.52 -7.37
N ARG A 245 12.54 -14.55 -7.98
CA ARG A 245 11.70 -15.52 -7.25
C ARG A 245 12.49 -16.22 -6.15
N GLU A 246 13.72 -16.65 -6.43
CA GLU A 246 14.57 -17.30 -5.44
C GLU A 246 14.91 -16.33 -4.29
N GLY A 247 15.32 -15.11 -4.63
CA GLY A 247 15.63 -14.05 -3.68
C GLY A 247 14.44 -13.64 -2.81
N THR A 248 13.22 -13.55 -3.37
CA THR A 248 12.02 -13.22 -2.57
C THR A 248 11.59 -14.36 -1.65
N LEU A 249 11.77 -15.63 -2.06
CA LEU A 249 11.52 -16.79 -1.21
C LEU A 249 12.52 -16.86 -0.04
N GLU A 250 13.79 -16.54 -0.29
CA GLU A 250 14.80 -16.43 0.77
C GLU A 250 14.53 -15.25 1.69
N ALA A 251 14.29 -14.05 1.14
CA ALA A 251 14.02 -12.82 1.90
C ALA A 251 12.79 -12.95 2.82
N LYS A 252 11.75 -13.68 2.40
CA LYS A 252 10.60 -13.98 3.27
C LYS A 252 10.99 -14.91 4.41
N ARG A 253 11.73 -15.99 4.13
CA ARG A 253 12.20 -16.95 5.16
C ARG A 253 13.14 -16.29 6.17
N SER A 254 14.11 -15.51 5.69
CA SER A 254 15.09 -14.84 6.54
C SER A 254 14.50 -13.60 7.24
N GLY A 255 13.63 -12.85 6.57
CA GLY A 255 12.94 -11.68 7.14
C GLY A 255 11.95 -12.05 8.25
N GLU A 256 11.17 -13.14 8.07
CA GLU A 256 10.33 -13.66 9.14
C GLU A 256 11.14 -14.18 10.35
N ALA A 257 12.40 -14.58 10.14
CA ALA A 257 13.30 -14.98 11.22
C ALA A 257 14.07 -13.80 11.84
N SER A 258 14.29 -12.71 11.10
CA SER A 258 15.20 -11.64 11.50
C SER A 258 14.61 -10.71 12.57
N PRO A 259 15.33 -10.45 13.68
CA PRO A 259 14.98 -9.42 14.66
C PRO A 259 15.05 -8.00 14.09
N MET A 260 15.76 -7.80 12.97
CA MET A 260 15.96 -6.48 12.35
C MET A 260 14.67 -5.91 11.75
N VAL A 261 13.66 -6.73 11.46
CA VAL A 261 12.36 -6.29 10.92
C VAL A 261 11.63 -5.38 11.90
N ASP A 262 11.91 -5.51 13.20
CA ASP A 262 11.35 -4.68 14.26
C ASP A 262 12.21 -3.44 14.58
N THR A 263 13.34 -3.22 13.91
CA THR A 263 14.24 -2.07 14.19
C THR A 263 13.54 -0.72 13.99
N MET A 264 12.52 -0.66 13.13
CA MET A 264 11.70 0.55 12.95
C MET A 264 10.89 0.92 14.23
N MET A 265 10.67 -0.04 15.15
CA MET A 265 10.06 0.21 16.46
C MET A 265 10.98 0.97 17.43
N LEU A 266 12.30 1.05 17.17
CA LEU A 266 13.20 1.87 17.99
C LEU A 266 12.90 3.38 17.88
N ALA A 267 12.12 3.83 16.89
CA ALA A 267 11.75 5.25 16.76
C ALA A 267 10.77 5.74 17.84
N GLY A 268 10.05 4.84 18.53
CA GLY A 268 9.08 5.17 19.59
C GLY A 268 9.69 5.40 20.98
N VAL A 269 11.02 5.42 21.07
CA VAL A 269 11.77 5.24 22.32
C VAL A 269 12.15 6.57 22.98
N PHE A 270 12.47 7.58 22.17
CA PHE A 270 12.85 8.89 22.68
C PHE A 270 11.61 9.77 22.88
N SER A 271 11.69 10.71 23.82
CA SER A 271 10.64 11.73 24.00
C SER A 271 10.32 12.38 22.66
N PRO A 272 9.04 12.64 22.32
CA PRO A 272 8.65 13.27 21.06
C PRO A 272 9.43 14.55 20.76
N LEU A 273 9.84 15.30 21.79
CA LEU A 273 10.68 16.49 21.65
C LEU A 273 12.07 16.15 21.08
N VAL A 274 12.74 15.16 21.66
CA VAL A 274 14.08 14.71 21.27
C VAL A 274 14.02 14.04 19.89
N THR A 275 13.06 13.15 19.67
CA THR A 275 12.87 12.49 18.37
C THR A 275 12.61 13.49 17.26
N LYS A 276 11.75 14.49 17.49
CA LYS A 276 11.43 15.53 16.49
C LYS A 276 12.63 16.42 16.20
N ALA A 277 13.39 16.81 17.23
CA ALA A 277 14.60 17.60 17.05
C ALA A 277 15.67 16.82 16.28
N ALA A 278 15.94 15.58 16.66
CA ALA A 278 16.89 14.69 16.00
C ALA A 278 16.47 14.39 14.55
N ALA A 279 15.20 14.06 14.30
CA ALA A 279 14.68 13.81 12.96
C ALA A 279 14.76 15.05 12.07
N ARG A 280 14.45 16.25 12.61
CA ARG A 280 14.60 17.52 11.89
C ARG A 280 16.06 17.80 11.57
N PHE A 281 16.96 17.63 12.54
CA PHE A 281 18.39 17.81 12.32
C PHE A 281 18.91 16.83 11.25
N TRP A 282 18.53 15.56 11.35
CA TRP A 282 18.89 14.51 10.41
C TRP A 282 18.42 14.82 8.99
N SER A 283 17.15 15.20 8.84
CA SER A 283 16.53 15.55 7.56
C SER A 283 17.14 16.83 6.97
N ARG A 284 17.29 17.91 7.76
CA ARG A 284 17.87 19.19 7.29
C ARG A 284 19.31 19.03 6.83
N ASN A 285 20.10 18.21 7.52
CA ASN A 285 21.49 17.95 7.16
C ASN A 285 21.66 16.77 6.19
N GLN A 286 20.54 16.20 5.70
CA GLN A 286 20.52 15.12 4.72
C GLN A 286 21.42 13.93 5.11
N LEU A 287 21.47 13.61 6.40
CA LEU A 287 22.36 12.60 6.96
C LEU A 287 22.00 11.17 6.53
N SER A 288 20.81 10.99 5.96
CA SER A 288 20.39 9.71 5.36
C SER A 288 21.33 9.22 4.27
N ARG A 289 22.09 10.11 3.61
CA ARG A 289 23.11 9.74 2.62
C ARG A 289 24.22 8.85 3.19
N PHE A 290 24.42 8.87 4.51
CA PHE A 290 25.45 8.11 5.23
C PHE A 290 24.92 6.81 5.82
N ILE A 291 23.62 6.53 5.72
CA ILE A 291 23.07 5.24 6.17
C ILE A 291 23.61 4.15 5.22
N PRO A 292 24.15 3.03 5.76
CA PRO A 292 24.72 1.94 4.97
C PRO A 292 23.66 1.04 4.31
N VAL A 293 22.38 1.28 4.56
CA VAL A 293 21.26 0.53 3.98
C VAL A 293 20.97 1.12 2.61
N ASN A 294 21.49 0.46 1.57
CA ASN A 294 21.29 0.88 0.19
C ASN A 294 20.08 0.13 -0.37
N VAL A 295 18.95 0.83 -0.50
CA VAL A 295 17.73 0.30 -1.08
C VAL A 295 17.27 1.27 -2.15
N SER A 296 17.11 0.78 -3.36
CA SER A 296 16.81 1.61 -4.53
C SER A 296 15.36 2.10 -4.51
N THR A 297 14.43 1.30 -3.99
CA THR A 297 13.01 1.66 -3.94
C THR A 297 12.23 0.86 -2.90
N CYS A 298 11.05 1.33 -2.51
CA CYS A 298 10.05 0.53 -1.81
C CYS A 298 8.97 0.09 -2.79
N ILE A 299 8.61 -1.19 -2.77
CA ILE A 299 7.58 -1.78 -3.62
C ILE A 299 6.51 -2.39 -2.72
N SER A 300 5.35 -1.75 -2.68
CA SER A 300 4.17 -2.27 -2.00
C SER A 300 3.23 -2.91 -3.01
N ASN A 301 2.66 -4.06 -2.67
CA ASN A 301 1.72 -4.78 -3.54
C ASN A 301 0.44 -5.09 -2.78
N VAL A 302 -0.68 -4.57 -3.28
CA VAL A 302 -2.00 -4.71 -2.66
C VAL A 302 -2.96 -5.29 -3.69
N ALA A 303 -3.49 -6.47 -3.38
CA ALA A 303 -4.57 -7.07 -4.16
C ALA A 303 -5.88 -6.35 -3.81
N GLY A 304 -6.45 -5.64 -4.77
CA GLY A 304 -7.77 -5.04 -4.65
C GLY A 304 -8.87 -5.99 -5.13
N PRO A 305 -10.14 -5.56 -5.01
CA PRO A 305 -11.28 -6.36 -5.41
C PRO A 305 -11.33 -6.60 -6.93
N ASP A 306 -11.78 -7.78 -7.34
CA ASP A 306 -11.96 -8.16 -8.74
C ASP A 306 -13.36 -7.86 -9.28
N PHE A 307 -14.23 -7.30 -8.42
CA PHE A 307 -15.57 -6.82 -8.74
C PHE A 307 -15.61 -5.28 -8.75
N PRO A 308 -16.57 -4.66 -9.46
CA PRO A 308 -16.71 -3.22 -9.52
C PRO A 308 -17.13 -2.63 -8.17
N LEU A 309 -16.58 -1.46 -7.85
CA LEU A 309 -16.95 -0.60 -6.74
C LEU A 309 -17.56 0.70 -7.26
N TYR A 310 -18.42 1.32 -6.45
CA TYR A 310 -19.13 2.56 -6.78
C TYR A 310 -18.98 3.59 -5.66
N CYS A 311 -18.95 4.88 -5.97
CA CYS A 311 -18.96 5.95 -4.97
C CYS A 311 -20.08 6.92 -5.35
N ALA A 312 -21.14 7.00 -4.53
CA ALA A 312 -22.35 7.76 -4.84
C ALA A 312 -22.90 7.43 -6.25
N GLY A 313 -22.95 6.14 -6.58
CA GLY A 313 -23.38 5.60 -7.87
C GLY A 313 -22.39 5.71 -9.04
N ALA A 314 -21.28 6.46 -8.88
CA ALA A 314 -20.23 6.52 -9.89
C ALA A 314 -19.30 5.30 -9.79
N ARG A 315 -19.15 4.53 -10.87
CA ARG A 315 -18.25 3.37 -10.90
C ARG A 315 -16.78 3.80 -10.78
N MET A 316 -16.03 3.21 -9.86
CA MET A 316 -14.57 3.33 -9.82
C MET A 316 -13.98 2.64 -11.06
N VAL A 317 -13.30 3.41 -11.90
CA VAL A 317 -12.65 2.92 -13.13
C VAL A 317 -11.15 2.69 -12.96
N ASP A 318 -10.54 3.45 -12.05
CA ASP A 318 -9.11 3.43 -11.77
C ASP A 318 -8.83 3.68 -10.29
N TYR A 319 -7.79 3.03 -9.79
CA TYR A 319 -7.25 3.26 -8.46
C TYR A 319 -5.73 3.38 -8.55
N TYR A 320 -5.21 4.46 -7.97
CA TYR A 320 -3.79 4.69 -7.85
C TYR A 320 -3.48 5.04 -6.42
N GLY A 321 -2.52 4.34 -5.81
CA GLY A 321 -2.08 4.67 -4.47
C GLY A 321 -0.71 5.33 -4.49
N LEU A 322 -0.55 6.24 -3.55
CA LEU A 322 0.67 6.99 -3.32
C LEU A 322 1.24 6.53 -1.99
N GLY A 323 2.50 6.11 -1.99
CA GLY A 323 3.21 5.77 -0.76
C GLY A 323 3.81 7.00 -0.10
N VAL A 324 4.85 6.74 0.71
CA VAL A 324 5.65 7.77 1.35
C VAL A 324 7.10 7.64 0.90
N LEU A 325 7.74 8.78 0.64
CA LEU A 325 9.18 8.82 0.43
C LEU A 325 9.88 8.97 1.78
N THR A 326 10.96 8.25 1.98
CA THR A 326 11.78 8.34 3.20
C THR A 326 13.17 8.85 2.85
N PRO A 327 13.87 9.50 3.79
CA PRO A 327 15.24 9.97 3.54
C PRO A 327 16.15 8.83 3.06
N GLY A 328 16.79 9.00 1.89
CA GLY A 328 17.65 7.97 1.28
C GLY A 328 16.92 6.99 0.35
N MET A 329 15.59 7.11 0.22
CA MET A 329 14.75 6.35 -0.72
C MET A 329 13.75 7.29 -1.37
N GLY A 330 14.18 7.91 -2.47
CA GLY A 330 13.44 8.95 -3.17
C GLY A 330 12.37 8.47 -4.14
N ILE A 331 12.11 7.17 -4.20
CA ILE A 331 11.13 6.57 -5.09
C ILE A 331 10.36 5.44 -4.41
N PHE A 332 9.06 5.43 -4.62
CA PHE A 332 8.13 4.45 -4.09
C PHE A 332 7.22 3.93 -5.20
N HIS A 333 6.98 2.62 -5.20
CA HIS A 333 6.07 1.95 -6.13
C HIS A 333 4.90 1.31 -5.39
N LEU A 334 3.70 1.49 -5.95
CA LEU A 334 2.54 0.69 -5.59
C LEU A 334 2.10 -0.17 -6.77
N VAL A 335 1.98 -1.47 -6.52
CA VAL A 335 1.28 -2.41 -7.38
C VAL A 335 -0.13 -2.57 -6.82
N PHE A 336 -1.13 -2.25 -7.62
CA PHE A 336 -2.53 -2.43 -7.25
C PHE A 336 -3.26 -3.19 -8.35
N SER A 337 -4.14 -4.12 -7.98
CA SER A 337 -5.01 -4.81 -8.95
C SER A 337 -6.47 -4.57 -8.62
N TYR A 338 -7.27 -4.24 -9.63
CA TYR A 338 -8.69 -3.97 -9.47
C TYR A 338 -9.46 -4.27 -10.76
N ALA A 339 -10.58 -4.98 -10.64
CA ALA A 339 -11.51 -5.26 -11.75
C ALA A 339 -10.83 -5.69 -13.07
N GLY A 340 -9.82 -6.57 -12.99
CA GLY A 340 -9.09 -7.09 -14.16
C GLY A 340 -7.97 -6.19 -14.69
N LYS A 341 -7.70 -5.06 -14.04
CA LYS A 341 -6.57 -4.16 -14.32
C LYS A 341 -5.50 -4.30 -13.24
N LEU A 342 -4.23 -4.16 -13.63
CA LEU A 342 -3.09 -4.01 -12.73
C LEU A 342 -2.44 -2.66 -13.01
N THR A 343 -2.21 -1.90 -11.95
CA THR A 343 -1.65 -0.56 -11.99
C THR A 343 -0.31 -0.55 -11.26
N LEU A 344 0.73 -0.07 -11.93
CA LEU A 344 2.04 0.23 -11.35
C LEU A 344 2.16 1.74 -11.19
N SER A 345 1.94 2.24 -9.98
CA SER A 345 2.06 3.65 -9.64
C SER A 345 3.46 3.96 -9.11
N VAL A 346 4.01 5.10 -9.51
CA VAL A 346 5.29 5.62 -9.02
C VAL A 346 5.09 6.98 -8.36
N LEU A 347 5.60 7.12 -7.14
CA LEU A 347 5.81 8.41 -6.49
C LEU A 347 7.31 8.62 -6.37
N ALA A 348 7.80 9.78 -6.79
CA ALA A 348 9.22 10.09 -6.66
C ALA A 348 9.44 11.55 -6.25
N ASP A 349 10.63 11.82 -5.73
CA ASP A 349 11.11 13.17 -5.57
C ASP A 349 11.40 13.79 -6.94
N ARG A 350 10.99 15.04 -7.14
CA ARG A 350 11.11 15.71 -8.43
C ARG A 350 12.56 15.90 -8.88
N ASP A 351 13.51 16.07 -7.97
CA ASP A 351 14.92 16.28 -8.32
C ASP A 351 15.62 14.94 -8.62
N ILE A 352 15.06 13.83 -8.15
CA ILE A 352 15.55 12.46 -8.39
C ILE A 352 14.99 11.91 -9.70
N MET A 353 13.70 12.15 -9.97
CA MET A 353 13.01 11.74 -11.19
C MET A 353 12.22 12.92 -11.77
N PRO A 354 12.87 13.84 -12.52
CA PRO A 354 12.19 15.02 -13.06
C PRO A 354 11.22 14.70 -14.20
N ASP A 355 11.38 13.55 -14.86
CA ASP A 355 10.68 13.10 -16.05
C ASP A 355 9.91 11.78 -15.81
N PRO A 356 8.82 11.81 -15.03
CA PRO A 356 8.05 10.62 -14.71
C PRO A 356 7.40 9.98 -15.95
N GLU A 357 7.11 10.74 -17.01
CA GLU A 357 6.56 10.19 -18.26
C GLU A 357 7.58 9.28 -18.97
N PHE A 358 8.88 9.60 -18.89
CA PHE A 358 9.91 8.72 -19.43
C PHE A 358 10.04 7.43 -18.62
N TYR A 359 9.88 7.51 -17.30
CA TYR A 359 9.85 6.32 -16.45
C TYR A 359 8.61 5.46 -16.69
N HIS A 360 7.45 6.06 -16.96
CA HIS A 360 6.27 5.34 -17.45
C HIS A 360 6.60 4.51 -18.71
N ASP A 361 7.26 5.12 -19.69
CA ASP A 361 7.67 4.42 -20.91
C ASP A 361 8.69 3.30 -20.60
N CYS A 362 9.55 3.46 -19.59
CA CYS A 362 10.44 2.40 -19.10
C CYS A 362 9.67 1.23 -18.46
N LEU A 363 8.62 1.49 -17.67
CA LEU A 363 7.74 0.45 -17.09
C LEU A 363 7.06 -0.36 -18.19
N VAL A 364 6.53 0.34 -19.19
CA VAL A 364 5.89 -0.27 -20.36
C VAL A 364 6.88 -1.14 -21.14
N ALA A 365 8.06 -0.61 -21.47
CA ALA A 365 9.07 -1.34 -22.23
C ALA A 365 9.59 -2.58 -21.48
N SER A 366 9.78 -2.47 -20.16
CA SER A 366 10.20 -3.58 -19.30
C SER A 366 9.13 -4.68 -19.23
N TYR A 367 7.86 -4.29 -19.10
CA TYR A 367 6.73 -5.21 -19.19
C TYR A 367 6.67 -5.93 -20.53
N ASP A 368 6.78 -5.20 -21.65
CA ASP A 368 6.67 -5.81 -22.97
C ASP A 368 7.83 -6.77 -23.27
N GLU A 369 9.05 -6.44 -22.81
CA GLU A 369 10.21 -7.33 -22.88
C GLU A 369 9.93 -8.64 -22.15
N LEU A 370 9.48 -8.57 -20.90
CA LEU A 370 9.19 -9.75 -20.10
C LEU A 370 8.02 -10.56 -20.66
N TYR A 371 6.96 -9.89 -21.13
CA TYR A 371 5.81 -10.53 -21.76
C TYR A 371 6.21 -11.28 -23.02
N ARG A 372 7.01 -10.66 -23.91
CA ARG A 372 7.51 -11.30 -25.13
C ARG A 372 8.41 -12.48 -24.80
N ALA A 373 9.35 -12.34 -23.87
CA ALA A 373 10.24 -13.43 -23.48
C ALA A 373 9.46 -14.63 -22.91
N ALA A 374 8.50 -14.38 -22.01
CA ALA A 374 7.75 -15.45 -21.35
C ALA A 374 6.75 -16.18 -22.26
N LEU A 375 6.18 -15.50 -23.26
CA LEU A 375 5.06 -16.05 -24.05
C LEU A 375 5.36 -16.25 -25.54
N ARG A 376 6.48 -15.73 -26.06
CA ARG A 376 6.90 -15.98 -27.46
C ARG A 376 8.07 -16.94 -27.59
N GLY A 377 8.53 -17.52 -26.48
CA GLY A 377 9.60 -18.53 -26.44
C GLY A 377 9.24 -19.89 -27.06
N ASP A 378 8.01 -20.10 -27.54
CA ASP A 378 7.55 -21.41 -28.01
C ASP A 378 6.71 -21.39 -29.31
N SER A 379 6.77 -20.32 -30.11
CA SER A 379 6.03 -20.28 -31.39
C SER A 379 6.73 -19.43 -32.44
N GLY A 380 7.35 -20.11 -33.41
CA GLY A 380 7.66 -19.51 -34.70
C GLY A 380 6.38 -19.02 -35.38
N ALA A 381 6.50 -17.84 -36.00
CA ALA A 381 5.61 -17.25 -37.01
C ALA A 381 4.08 -17.18 -36.75
N ALA A 382 3.56 -15.95 -36.84
CA ALA A 382 2.15 -15.51 -36.91
C ALA A 382 1.36 -15.54 -35.57
N THR A 383 0.68 -14.49 -35.10
CA THR A 383 0.14 -13.25 -35.67
C THR A 383 0.21 -12.15 -34.60
N SER A 384 0.47 -10.91 -35.01
CA SER A 384 0.45 -9.73 -34.13
C SER A 384 -0.98 -9.40 -33.69
N ALA A 385 -1.35 -9.80 -32.46
CA ALA A 385 -2.38 -9.08 -31.73
C ALA A 385 -1.72 -7.83 -31.14
N ASP A 386 -2.02 -6.69 -31.77
CA ASP A 386 -1.63 -5.35 -31.32
C ASP A 386 -2.31 -5.05 -29.98
N VAL A 387 -1.57 -5.28 -28.88
CA VAL A 387 -1.91 -4.74 -27.56
C VAL A 387 -0.89 -3.64 -27.29
N SER A 388 -1.15 -2.47 -27.87
CA SER A 388 -0.39 -1.26 -27.59
C SER A 388 -0.76 -0.70 -26.20
N PRO A 389 0.16 -0.65 -25.23
CA PRO A 389 -0.02 0.14 -24.00
C PRO A 389 -0.13 1.62 -24.38
N LYS A 390 -1.30 2.22 -24.17
CA LYS A 390 -1.63 3.57 -24.65
C LYS A 390 -0.98 4.65 -23.81
N ARG A 391 -0.07 5.40 -24.45
CA ARG A 391 0.57 6.62 -23.99
C ARG A 391 -0.45 7.74 -23.69
N ARG A 392 -0.27 8.47 -22.59
CA ARG A 392 -0.89 9.79 -22.39
C ARG A 392 -0.01 10.84 -23.05
N GLY A 393 -0.50 11.54 -24.09
CA GLY A 393 0.24 12.67 -24.64
C GLY A 393 -0.38 13.39 -25.85
N ALA A 394 -0.66 14.69 -25.63
CA ALA A 394 -0.72 15.85 -26.52
C ALA A 394 -1.57 15.81 -27.80
N GLY A 395 -2.54 16.73 -27.87
CA GLY A 395 -3.58 16.79 -28.89
C GLY A 395 -3.19 17.41 -30.22
N THR A 396 -4.09 17.24 -31.19
CA THR A 396 -4.27 18.11 -32.35
C THR A 396 -5.75 18.04 -32.79
N GLN A 397 -6.23 19.14 -33.35
CA GLN A 397 -7.64 19.54 -33.48
C GLN A 397 -8.47 18.77 -34.53
N ALA A 398 -9.74 18.57 -34.14
CA ALA A 398 -11.03 18.76 -34.86
C ALA A 398 -11.26 18.33 -36.33
N GLY A 399 -12.39 17.62 -36.52
CA GLY A 399 -13.19 17.55 -37.76
C GLY A 399 -14.53 16.82 -37.51
N PRO A 400 -15.68 17.25 -38.09
CA PRO A 400 -17.00 17.07 -37.47
C PRO A 400 -17.85 15.87 -37.96
N GLU A 401 -18.80 15.51 -37.10
CA GLU A 401 -20.14 14.93 -37.33
C GLU A 401 -20.34 13.69 -38.23
N LYS A 402 -21.08 12.70 -37.69
CA LYS A 402 -22.35 12.26 -38.28
C LYS A 402 -23.25 11.51 -37.29
N ALA A 403 -24.54 11.82 -37.41
CA ALA A 403 -25.64 11.45 -36.53
C ALA A 403 -26.24 10.06 -36.78
N GLY A 404 -26.68 9.41 -35.70
CA GLY A 404 -27.86 8.52 -35.58
C GLY A 404 -27.87 7.18 -36.37
N PRO A 405 -28.75 6.21 -36.02
CA PRO A 405 -30.08 6.45 -35.45
C PRO A 405 -30.47 5.61 -34.21
N LYS A 406 -31.66 5.94 -33.73
CA LYS A 406 -32.36 5.63 -32.48
C LYS A 406 -32.89 4.18 -32.37
N ARG A 407 -32.99 3.75 -31.09
CA ARG A 407 -34.03 2.95 -30.41
C ARG A 407 -34.87 1.95 -31.22
N ALA A 408 -34.90 0.70 -30.71
CA ALA A 408 -36.09 -0.15 -30.75
C ALA A 408 -36.24 -1.02 -29.49
N ARG A 409 -37.27 -0.73 -28.70
CA ARG A 409 -38.08 -1.65 -27.86
C ARG A 409 -39.48 -1.01 -27.83
N PRO A 410 -40.60 -1.77 -27.77
CA PRO A 410 -40.79 -2.88 -26.84
C PRO A 410 -41.65 -4.06 -27.38
N LYS A 411 -41.76 -5.15 -26.61
CA LYS A 411 -43.00 -5.94 -26.53
C LYS A 411 -43.05 -6.77 -25.24
N ALA A 412 -44.12 -6.58 -24.50
CA ALA A 412 -44.55 -7.35 -23.34
C ALA A 412 -45.65 -8.36 -23.73
N LYS A 413 -45.71 -9.49 -23.00
CA LYS A 413 -46.80 -10.45 -22.72
C LYS A 413 -46.10 -11.77 -22.30
N SER A 414 -46.50 -12.57 -21.32
CA SER A 414 -47.69 -12.67 -20.47
C SER A 414 -47.42 -13.72 -19.36
N ARG A 415 -48.02 -13.54 -18.18
CA ARG A 415 -48.17 -14.56 -17.10
C ARG A 415 -49.12 -15.70 -17.53
N PRO A 416 -48.99 -16.89 -16.90
CA PRO A 416 -49.97 -17.35 -15.90
C PRO A 416 -49.21 -17.90 -14.66
N GLY A 417 -49.74 -18.17 -13.46
CA GLY A 417 -51.05 -18.24 -12.85
C GLY A 417 -50.83 -18.82 -11.42
N LYS A 418 -51.63 -18.41 -10.44
CA LYS A 418 -51.49 -18.69 -9.00
C LYS A 418 -51.67 -20.18 -8.63
N ALA A 419 -50.95 -20.63 -7.60
CA ALA A 419 -51.44 -21.59 -6.59
C ALA A 419 -50.92 -21.18 -5.19
N ARG A 420 -51.76 -21.38 -4.17
CA ARG A 420 -51.71 -20.79 -2.80
C ARG A 420 -51.39 -21.91 -1.77
N PRO A 421 -51.34 -21.65 -0.43
CA PRO A 421 -50.18 -21.90 0.42
C PRO A 421 -50.34 -23.08 1.40
N GLY A 422 -49.25 -23.50 2.06
CA GLY A 422 -49.31 -24.58 3.05
C GLY A 422 -48.19 -24.60 4.09
N LYS A 423 -48.61 -24.31 5.33
CA LYS A 423 -48.10 -24.76 6.64
C LYS A 423 -46.92 -24.01 7.30
N ALA A 424 -47.32 -23.35 8.39
CA ALA A 424 -46.49 -22.79 9.45
C ALA A 424 -46.30 -23.78 10.62
N ARG A 425 -45.36 -23.37 11.50
CA ARG A 425 -45.12 -23.66 12.94
C ARG A 425 -44.02 -24.68 13.31
N PRO A 426 -43.41 -24.57 14.52
CA PRO A 426 -43.55 -23.52 15.56
C PRO A 426 -42.23 -22.94 16.13
N LYS A 427 -42.36 -21.74 16.73
CA LYS A 427 -41.42 -21.13 17.69
C LYS A 427 -41.32 -21.98 18.96
N ALA A 428 -40.12 -22.15 19.50
CA ALA A 428 -39.86 -22.61 20.86
C ALA A 428 -39.47 -21.43 21.76
N THR A 429 -40.11 -21.35 22.92
CA THR A 429 -39.94 -20.35 23.97
C THR A 429 -38.92 -20.78 25.03
N ALA A 430 -38.11 -19.79 25.45
CA ALA A 430 -37.62 -19.48 26.80
C ALA A 430 -36.97 -20.57 27.69
N LYS A 431 -35.79 -20.22 28.24
CA LYS A 431 -35.41 -20.46 29.64
C LYS A 431 -34.31 -19.48 30.09
N SER A 432 -34.67 -18.56 30.99
CA SER A 432 -33.72 -17.87 31.88
C SER A 432 -33.15 -18.85 32.91
N PRO A 433 -32.01 -18.51 33.54
CA PRO A 433 -31.81 -18.86 34.94
C PRO A 433 -31.67 -17.63 35.85
N ALA A 434 -32.10 -17.90 37.08
CA ALA A 434 -32.37 -17.04 38.21
C ALA A 434 -31.22 -16.16 38.74
N LYS A 435 -31.64 -15.07 39.37
CA LYS A 435 -30.92 -14.30 40.39
C LYS A 435 -30.62 -15.17 41.62
N SER A 436 -29.43 -15.01 42.19
CA SER A 436 -29.15 -15.29 43.61
C SER A 436 -28.53 -14.05 44.27
N THR A 437 -29.21 -13.54 45.28
CA THR A 437 -28.90 -12.34 46.10
C THR A 437 -27.98 -12.71 47.30
N PRO A 438 -27.59 -11.78 48.21
CA PRO A 438 -26.20 -11.55 48.57
C PRO A 438 -25.82 -11.98 50.00
N ALA A 439 -24.52 -12.03 50.31
CA ALA A 439 -24.02 -12.13 51.68
C ALA A 439 -23.23 -10.87 52.08
N LYS A 440 -23.77 -10.14 53.07
CA LYS A 440 -23.09 -9.11 53.88
C LYS A 440 -22.33 -9.76 55.03
N LYS A 441 -21.13 -9.26 55.33
CA LYS A 441 -20.48 -9.06 56.65
C LYS A 441 -19.14 -8.33 56.37
N SER A 442 -18.62 -7.36 57.12
CA SER A 442 -19.09 -6.57 58.26
C SER A 442 -18.04 -5.48 58.56
N ALA A 443 -18.51 -4.27 58.90
CA ALA A 443 -18.00 -3.31 59.89
C ALA A 443 -16.52 -2.86 59.90
N GLY A 444 -16.35 -1.53 59.76
CA GLY A 444 -15.20 -0.77 60.25
C GLY A 444 -15.54 0.73 60.35
N LYS A 445 -15.70 1.22 61.58
CA LYS A 445 -16.29 2.50 62.03
C LYS A 445 -15.51 3.80 61.68
N ARG A 446 -16.27 4.91 61.82
CA ARG A 446 -15.88 6.28 62.29
C ARG A 446 -15.13 7.17 61.28
N ARG A 447 -15.36 8.49 61.17
CA ARG A 447 -16.14 9.47 61.95
C ARG A 447 -16.31 10.74 61.08
N ALA A 448 -17.41 11.45 61.26
CA ALA A 448 -17.67 12.76 60.67
C ALA A 448 -16.81 13.87 61.32
N ALA A 449 -16.48 14.90 60.53
CA ALA A 449 -16.38 16.29 60.99
C ALA A 449 -16.63 17.24 59.82
N ARG A 450 -17.49 18.24 60.06
CA ARG A 450 -17.83 19.38 59.22
C ARG A 450 -16.61 20.27 58.95
N ALA A 451 -16.49 20.78 57.74
CA ALA A 451 -16.37 22.20 57.36
C ALA A 451 -16.33 22.28 55.83
#